data_AF-A0A9E3ER52-F1
#
_entry.id   AF-A0A9E3ER52-F1
#
_cell.length_a   1.000
_cell.length_b   1.000
_cell.length_c   1.000
_cell.angle_alpha   90.00
_cell.angle_beta   90.00
_cell.angle_gamma   90.00
#
_symmetry.space_group_name_H-M   'P 1'
#
loop_
_entity.id
_entity.type
_entity.pdbx_description
1 polymer ?
#
loop_
_entity_poly.entity_id
_entity_poly.type
_entity_poly.pdbx_seq_one_letter_code
_entity_poly.pdbx_strand_id
1 'polypeptide(L)'
;MPEEDKANEQSDIIAFMKNIEELPIISFETQQDWETWLKEHHTEAKGIWLKFAKKEANVTSISYAQALESALCYGWIDGQKASFDAQYWLQKFTPRRSRSIWSKVNCDKVATLIAEGRMQPEGLRQVELAKADGRWNSAYEGQSKISVPDDLRNEL
;
A
#
# COMPACT_ATOMS: atom_id res chain seq x y z
N MET A 1 -13.30 3.09 33.61
CA MET A 1 -13.49 2.89 32.16
C MET A 1 -12.23 2.82 31.29
N PRO A 2 -10.96 2.75 31.77
CA PRO A 2 -9.81 2.57 30.86
C PRO A 2 -9.32 1.11 30.67
N GLU A 3 -9.94 0.12 31.31
CA GLU A 3 -9.48 -1.29 31.25
C GLU A 3 -10.07 -2.08 30.07
N GLU A 4 -11.31 -1.80 29.66
CA GLU A 4 -11.96 -2.47 28.51
C GLU A 4 -11.30 -2.10 27.18
N ASP A 5 -10.88 -0.85 26.99
CA ASP A 5 -10.23 -0.38 25.76
C ASP A 5 -8.88 -1.08 25.50
N LYS A 6 -8.10 -1.32 26.56
CA LYS A 6 -6.81 -2.02 26.46
C LYS A 6 -6.97 -3.51 26.16
N ALA A 7 -8.01 -4.13 26.71
CA ALA A 7 -8.29 -5.55 26.47
C ALA A 7 -8.76 -5.79 25.03
N ASN A 8 -9.55 -4.87 24.47
CA ASN A 8 -9.97 -4.93 23.07
C ASN A 8 -8.79 -4.70 22.11
N GLU A 9 -7.94 -3.70 22.38
CA GLU A 9 -6.74 -3.44 21.58
C GLU A 9 -5.77 -4.63 21.60
N GLN A 10 -5.55 -5.26 22.77
CA GLN A 10 -4.70 -6.44 22.90
C GLN A 10 -5.29 -7.68 22.19
N SER A 11 -6.61 -7.86 22.25
CA SER A 11 -7.33 -8.94 21.55
C SER A 11 -7.27 -8.78 20.03
N ASP A 12 -7.48 -7.56 19.53
CA ASP A 12 -7.40 -7.23 18.12
C ASP A 12 -5.97 -7.41 17.59
N ILE A 13 -4.95 -7.03 18.36
CA ILE A 13 -3.54 -7.29 18.05
C ILE A 13 -3.28 -8.81 17.95
N ILE A 14 -3.78 -9.61 18.90
CA ILE A 14 -3.57 -11.07 18.89
C ILE A 14 -4.30 -11.73 17.70
N ALA A 15 -5.53 -11.32 17.39
CA ALA A 15 -6.29 -11.82 16.25
C ALA A 15 -5.65 -11.40 14.91
N PHE A 16 -5.13 -10.18 14.84
CA PHE A 16 -4.40 -9.67 13.71
C PHE A 16 -3.05 -10.39 13.51
N MET A 17 -2.26 -10.62 14.58
CA MET A 17 -1.03 -11.41 14.53
C MET A 17 -1.27 -12.86 14.11
N LYS A 18 -2.45 -13.42 14.40
CA LYS A 18 -2.86 -14.75 13.92
C LYS A 18 -3.28 -14.79 12.44
N ASN A 19 -3.62 -13.64 11.84
CA ASN A 19 -4.11 -13.52 10.46
C ASN A 19 -3.14 -12.80 9.50
N ILE A 20 -2.02 -12.30 10.00
CA ILE A 20 -0.88 -11.90 9.17
C ILE A 20 -0.36 -13.18 8.48
N GLU A 21 -0.50 -13.28 7.16
CA GLU A 21 0.46 -14.09 6.38
C GLU A 21 1.86 -13.72 6.89
N GLU A 22 2.72 -14.69 7.27
CA GLU A 22 4.05 -14.50 7.90
C GLU A 22 4.98 -13.53 7.14
N LEU A 23 4.63 -12.25 7.14
CA LEU A 23 5.30 -11.16 6.47
C LEU A 23 5.89 -10.26 7.56
N PRO A 24 7.14 -9.82 7.41
CA PRO A 24 7.79 -9.01 8.41
C PRO A 24 7.09 -7.63 8.52
N ILE A 25 7.04 -7.11 9.75
CA ILE A 25 6.63 -5.73 10.03
C ILE A 25 7.90 -4.87 10.04
N ILE A 26 7.97 -3.86 9.18
CA ILE A 26 9.17 -3.01 9.01
C ILE A 26 8.75 -1.53 8.99
N SER A 27 9.53 -0.66 9.62
CA SER A 27 9.34 0.79 9.56
C SER A 27 10.48 1.47 8.81
N PHE A 28 10.17 2.57 8.13
CA PHE A 28 11.15 3.41 7.44
C PHE A 28 10.93 4.87 7.83
N GLU A 29 12.02 5.62 8.02
CA GLU A 29 11.96 7.04 8.35
C GLU A 29 11.75 7.89 7.10
N THR A 30 12.40 7.51 5.99
CA THR A 30 12.36 8.27 4.74
C THR A 30 11.95 7.43 3.54
N GLN A 31 11.59 8.11 2.45
CA GLN A 31 11.36 7.46 1.15
C GLN A 31 12.61 6.73 0.63
N GLN A 32 13.80 7.28 0.90
CA GLN A 32 15.06 6.72 0.45
C GLN A 32 15.39 5.39 1.15
N ASP A 33 15.09 5.26 2.45
CA ASP A 33 15.29 4.01 3.19
C ASP A 33 14.41 2.90 2.62
N TRP A 34 13.16 3.23 2.30
CA TRP A 34 12.22 2.31 1.68
C TRP A 34 12.67 1.89 0.27
N GLU A 35 13.15 2.83 -0.55
CA GLU A 35 13.69 2.53 -1.88
C GLU A 35 14.94 1.67 -1.81
N THR A 36 15.80 1.87 -0.82
CA THR A 36 17.00 1.05 -0.60
C THR A 36 16.60 -0.39 -0.29
N TRP A 37 15.63 -0.58 0.61
CA TRP A 37 15.08 -1.90 0.91
C TRP A 37 14.43 -2.56 -0.32
N LEU A 38 13.61 -1.82 -1.07
CA LEU A 38 12.99 -2.34 -2.29
C LEU A 38 14.04 -2.76 -3.30
N LYS A 39 15.09 -1.97 -3.51
CA LYS A 39 16.18 -2.30 -4.43
C LYS A 39 16.80 -3.66 -4.13
N GLU A 40 16.98 -3.98 -2.86
CA GLU A 40 17.59 -5.23 -2.40
C GLU A 40 16.61 -6.42 -2.39
N HIS A 41 15.32 -6.17 -2.13
CA HIS A 41 14.37 -7.26 -1.80
C HIS A 41 13.17 -7.41 -2.75
N HIS A 42 12.96 -6.50 -3.72
CA HIS A 42 11.74 -6.46 -4.53
C HIS A 42 11.43 -7.73 -5.33
N THR A 43 12.45 -8.54 -5.66
CA THR A 43 12.31 -9.79 -6.43
C THR A 43 12.05 -11.02 -5.57
N GLU A 44 12.54 -11.05 -4.33
CA GLU A 44 12.55 -12.24 -3.46
C GLU A 44 11.50 -12.17 -2.36
N ALA A 45 11.22 -10.97 -1.84
CA ALA A 45 10.30 -10.79 -0.74
C ALA A 45 8.85 -11.00 -1.19
N LYS A 46 8.10 -11.80 -0.41
CA LYS A 46 6.67 -12.05 -0.65
C LYS A 46 5.78 -10.86 -0.30
N GLY A 47 6.33 -9.90 0.45
CA GLY A 47 5.65 -8.71 0.92
C GLY A 47 6.14 -8.31 2.31
N ILE A 48 5.66 -7.16 2.79
CA ILE A 48 5.87 -6.67 4.15
C ILE A 48 4.60 -6.01 4.67
N TRP A 49 4.54 -5.85 5.99
CA TRP A 49 3.69 -4.85 6.62
C TRP A 49 4.55 -3.62 6.93
N LEU A 50 4.34 -2.53 6.21
CA LEU A 50 5.04 -1.28 6.48
C LEU A 50 4.33 -0.55 7.62
N LYS A 51 5.09 -0.21 8.66
CA LYS A 51 4.61 0.48 9.86
C LYS A 51 4.74 2.00 9.69
N PHE A 52 3.61 2.69 9.82
CA PHE A 52 3.50 4.14 9.66
C PHE A 52 3.14 4.79 11.00
N ALA A 53 3.82 5.88 11.34
CA ALA A 53 3.43 6.70 12.48
C ALA A 53 2.08 7.38 12.23
N LYS A 54 1.22 7.39 13.24
CA LYS A 54 0.02 8.24 13.31
C LYS A 54 0.46 9.70 13.47
N LYS A 55 -0.38 10.65 13.06
CA LYS A 55 -0.03 12.08 13.06
C LYS A 55 0.34 12.60 14.46
N GLU A 56 -0.23 12.00 15.49
CA GLU A 56 -0.09 12.37 16.89
C GLU A 56 1.15 11.75 17.55
N ALA A 57 1.81 10.77 16.91
CA ALA A 57 2.88 9.99 17.53
C ALA A 57 4.19 10.76 17.73
N ASN A 58 4.36 11.93 17.08
CA ASN A 58 5.59 12.74 17.11
C ASN A 58 6.87 11.94 16.78
N VAL A 59 6.77 11.03 15.82
CA VAL A 59 7.87 10.17 15.32
C VAL A 59 8.02 10.37 13.82
N THR A 60 9.26 10.46 13.35
CA THR A 60 9.59 10.51 11.91
C THR A 60 9.23 9.19 11.24
N SER A 61 8.46 9.26 10.15
CA SER A 61 8.03 8.08 9.40
C SER A 61 7.75 8.48 7.95
N ILE A 62 8.09 7.58 7.02
CA ILE A 62 7.72 7.73 5.61
C ILE A 62 6.21 7.95 5.48
N SER A 63 5.79 8.86 4.61
CA SER A 63 4.35 9.01 4.33
C SER A 63 3.83 7.86 3.46
N TYR A 64 2.54 7.52 3.60
CA TYR A 64 1.90 6.53 2.74
C TYR A 64 2.05 6.86 1.24
N ALA A 65 1.94 8.15 0.87
CA ALA A 65 2.08 8.58 -0.51
C ALA A 65 3.48 8.26 -1.07
N GLN A 66 4.54 8.57 -0.29
CA GLN A 66 5.91 8.23 -0.66
C GLN A 66 6.13 6.71 -0.74
N ALA A 67 5.59 5.96 0.23
CA ALA A 67 5.70 4.50 0.24
C ALA A 67 5.04 3.87 -1.00
N LEU A 68 3.86 4.36 -1.39
CA LEU A 68 3.14 3.90 -2.57
C LEU A 68 3.87 4.25 -3.87
N GLU A 69 4.40 5.46 -4.01
CA GLU A 69 5.16 5.86 -5.20
C GLU A 69 6.39 4.97 -5.41
N SER A 70 7.19 4.80 -4.37
CA SER A 70 8.36 3.91 -4.44
C SER A 70 7.93 2.46 -4.68
N ALA A 71 6.85 1.97 -4.07
CA ALA A 71 6.33 0.63 -4.37
C ALA A 71 5.97 0.47 -5.86
N LEU A 72 5.28 1.45 -6.46
CA LEU A 72 4.93 1.41 -7.89
C LEU A 72 6.18 1.37 -8.77
N CYS A 73 7.23 2.12 -8.43
CA CYS A 73 8.50 2.11 -9.17
C CYS A 73 9.13 0.71 -9.26
N TYR A 74 8.97 -0.12 -8.23
CA TYR A 74 9.53 -1.48 -8.16
C TYR A 74 8.52 -2.57 -8.53
N GLY A 75 7.34 -2.23 -9.05
CA GLY A 75 6.31 -3.20 -9.45
C GLY A 75 5.54 -3.79 -8.26
N TRP A 76 5.56 -3.10 -7.12
CA TRP A 76 4.82 -3.46 -5.92
C TRP A 76 3.51 -2.65 -5.82
N ILE A 77 2.64 -3.08 -4.90
CA ILE A 77 1.38 -2.41 -4.61
C ILE A 77 1.00 -2.55 -3.14
N ASP A 78 0.23 -1.60 -2.63
CA ASP A 78 -0.38 -1.68 -1.32
C ASP A 78 -1.61 -2.60 -1.32
N GLY A 79 -1.97 -3.10 -0.14
CA GLY A 79 -3.12 -3.98 0.03
C GLY A 79 -3.89 -3.67 1.31
N GLN A 80 -3.92 -4.63 2.22
CA GLN A 80 -4.67 -4.53 3.47
C GLN A 80 -4.06 -3.45 4.38
N LYS A 81 -4.94 -2.71 5.05
CA LYS A 81 -4.60 -1.78 6.13
C LYS A 81 -5.00 -2.40 7.47
N ALA A 82 -4.21 -2.15 8.51
CA ALA A 82 -4.49 -2.61 9.85
C ALA A 82 -4.10 -1.58 10.93
N SER A 83 -4.79 -1.61 12.06
CA SER A 83 -4.33 -0.91 13.26
C SER A 83 -3.18 -1.71 13.89
N PHE A 84 -2.23 -1.02 14.53
CA PHE A 84 -1.13 -1.67 15.25
C PHE A 84 -1.18 -1.36 16.75
N ASP A 85 -1.07 -0.08 17.10
CA ASP A 85 -1.13 0.41 18.48
C ASP A 85 -1.54 1.88 18.51
N ALA A 86 -1.50 2.52 19.67
CA ALA A 86 -1.81 3.95 19.85
C ALA A 86 -1.00 4.90 18.94
N GLN A 87 0.21 4.53 18.52
CA GLN A 87 1.13 5.39 17.77
C GLN A 87 1.26 5.01 16.29
N TYR A 88 0.91 3.78 15.91
CA TYR A 88 1.19 3.26 14.58
C TYR A 88 -0.01 2.55 13.96
N TRP A 89 0.03 2.50 12.63
CA TRP A 89 -0.84 1.67 11.81
C TRP A 89 0.01 0.98 10.74
N LEU A 90 -0.50 -0.11 10.18
CA LEU A 90 0.21 -0.90 9.17
C LEU A 90 -0.48 -0.82 7.82
N GLN A 91 0.32 -0.82 6.75
CA GLN A 91 -0.12 -1.07 5.39
C GLN A 91 0.67 -2.24 4.82
N LYS A 92 -0.04 -3.24 4.29
CA LYS A 92 0.59 -4.34 3.57
C LYS A 92 1.08 -3.86 2.20
N PHE A 93 2.31 -4.20 1.86
CA PHE A 93 2.88 -4.01 0.52
C PHE A 93 3.37 -5.35 -0.02
N THR A 94 3.06 -5.64 -1.28
CA THR A 94 3.43 -6.90 -1.93
C THR A 94 3.82 -6.66 -3.39
N PRO A 95 4.65 -7.53 -4.00
CA PRO A 95 4.82 -7.55 -5.45
C PRO A 95 3.46 -7.68 -6.17
N ARG A 96 3.26 -6.95 -7.28
CA ARG A 96 2.06 -7.11 -8.09
C ARG A 96 2.03 -8.51 -8.70
N ARG A 97 0.87 -9.16 -8.60
CA ARG A 97 0.59 -10.44 -9.27
C ARG A 97 0.08 -10.15 -10.67
N SER A 98 0.13 -11.16 -11.55
CA SER A 98 -0.33 -11.05 -12.94
C SER A 98 -1.77 -10.54 -13.08
N ARG A 99 -2.63 -10.80 -12.08
CA ARG A 99 -4.04 -10.36 -12.06
C ARG A 99 -4.31 -9.15 -11.17
N SER A 100 -3.29 -8.49 -10.64
CA SER A 100 -3.48 -7.29 -9.80
C SER A 100 -4.20 -6.19 -10.59
N ILE A 101 -5.26 -5.65 -10.00
CA ILE A 101 -6.07 -4.59 -10.61
C ILE A 101 -5.26 -3.29 -10.65
N TRP A 102 -5.51 -2.48 -11.67
CA TRP A 102 -5.01 -1.12 -11.79
C TRP A 102 -6.15 -0.13 -11.58
N SER A 103 -5.94 0.85 -10.71
CA SER A 103 -6.84 1.99 -10.55
C SER A 103 -6.34 3.15 -11.40
N LYS A 104 -7.24 4.05 -11.81
CA LYS A 104 -6.85 5.26 -12.54
C LYS A 104 -5.79 6.06 -11.77
N VAL A 105 -5.97 6.21 -10.45
CA VAL A 105 -5.02 6.93 -9.58
C VAL A 105 -3.61 6.34 -9.66
N ASN A 106 -3.48 5.01 -9.65
CA ASN A 106 -2.18 4.36 -9.77
C ASN A 106 -1.61 4.49 -11.18
N CYS A 107 -2.44 4.44 -12.22
CA CYS A 107 -2.02 4.70 -13.60
C CYS A 107 -1.51 6.14 -13.75
N ASP A 108 -2.20 7.13 -13.18
CA ASP A 108 -1.80 8.53 -13.21
C ASP A 108 -0.47 8.73 -12.47
N LYS A 109 -0.32 8.16 -11.26
CA LYS A 109 0.95 8.17 -10.51
C LYS A 109 2.10 7.56 -11.31
N VAL A 110 1.87 6.40 -11.93
CA VAL A 110 2.89 5.76 -12.78
C VAL A 110 3.24 6.63 -13.98
N ALA A 111 2.27 7.28 -14.62
CA ALA A 111 2.57 8.17 -15.74
C ALA A 111 3.51 9.31 -15.33
N THR A 112 3.28 9.92 -14.15
CA THR A 112 4.19 10.91 -13.57
C THR A 112 5.56 10.32 -13.26
N LEU A 113 5.64 9.15 -12.60
CA LEU A 113 6.90 8.50 -12.24
C LEU A 113 7.73 8.07 -13.47
N ILE A 114 7.07 7.73 -14.59
CA ILE A 114 7.72 7.49 -15.88
C ILE A 114 8.32 8.79 -16.42
N ALA A 115 7.55 9.89 -16.41
CA ALA A 115 8.02 11.19 -16.88
C ALA A 115 9.21 11.72 -16.05
N GLU A 116 9.25 11.39 -14.77
CA GLU A 116 10.35 11.72 -13.85
C GLU A 116 11.55 10.75 -13.95
N GLY A 117 11.45 9.66 -14.73
CA GLY A 117 12.51 8.67 -14.87
C GLY A 117 12.76 7.83 -13.61
N ARG A 118 11.80 7.76 -12.68
CA ARG A 118 11.95 7.05 -11.39
C ARG A 118 11.61 5.56 -11.46
N MET A 119 10.84 5.15 -12.46
CA MET A 119 10.41 3.76 -12.61
C MET A 119 11.61 2.81 -12.81
N GLN A 120 11.58 1.68 -12.12
CA GLN A 120 12.58 0.62 -12.25
C GLN A 120 12.12 -0.41 -13.29
N PRO A 121 13.03 -1.27 -13.81
CA PRO A 121 12.68 -2.26 -14.82
C PRO A 121 11.49 -3.15 -14.45
N GLU A 122 11.40 -3.59 -13.20
CA GLU A 122 10.28 -4.43 -12.75
C GLU A 122 8.95 -3.65 -12.70
N GLY A 123 8.97 -2.38 -12.27
CA GLY A 123 7.78 -1.53 -12.32
C GLY A 123 7.28 -1.32 -13.75
N LEU A 124 8.18 -1.04 -14.69
CA LEU A 124 7.85 -0.90 -16.12
C LEU A 124 7.28 -2.20 -16.70
N ARG A 125 7.86 -3.35 -16.35
CA ARG A 125 7.36 -4.66 -16.78
C ARG A 125 5.91 -4.89 -16.34
N GLN A 126 5.54 -4.51 -15.12
CA GLN A 126 4.16 -4.62 -14.64
C GLN A 126 3.19 -3.72 -15.42
N VAL A 127 3.65 -2.54 -15.85
CA VAL A 127 2.88 -1.62 -16.70
C VAL A 127 2.67 -2.22 -18.09
N GLU A 128 3.71 -2.78 -18.69
CA GLU A 128 3.65 -3.43 -20.01
C GLU A 128 2.66 -4.61 -19.99
N LEU A 129 2.75 -5.47 -18.96
CA LEU A 129 1.81 -6.58 -18.79
C LEU A 129 0.35 -6.09 -18.66
N ALA A 130 0.12 -5.04 -17.88
CA ALA A 130 -1.21 -4.49 -17.68
C ALA A 130 -1.78 -3.81 -18.94
N LYS A 131 -0.91 -3.24 -19.79
CA LYS A 131 -1.31 -2.72 -21.10
C LYS A 131 -1.64 -3.86 -22.06
N ALA A 132 -0.82 -4.91 -22.09
CA ALA A 132 -0.98 -6.04 -22.98
C ALA A 132 -2.28 -6.83 -22.70
N ASP A 133 -2.68 -6.96 -21.44
CA ASP A 133 -3.90 -7.69 -21.06
C ASP A 133 -5.13 -6.80 -20.80
N GLY A 134 -5.03 -5.51 -21.11
CA GLY A 134 -6.13 -4.55 -21.07
C GLY A 134 -6.48 -4.01 -19.69
N ARG A 135 -5.90 -4.50 -18.59
CA ARG A 135 -6.15 -3.98 -17.23
C ARG A 135 -5.85 -2.49 -17.10
N TRP A 136 -4.85 -2.00 -17.83
CA TRP A 136 -4.50 -0.59 -17.88
C TRP A 136 -5.64 0.27 -18.45
N ASN A 137 -6.28 -0.18 -19.53
CA ASN A 137 -7.38 0.55 -20.16
C ASN A 137 -8.66 0.48 -19.29
N SER A 138 -8.95 -0.70 -18.73
CA SER A 138 -10.08 -0.89 -17.81
C SER A 138 -10.03 0.02 -16.59
N ALA A 139 -8.83 0.45 -16.15
CA ALA A 139 -8.68 1.41 -15.05
C ALA A 139 -9.35 2.76 -15.32
N TYR A 140 -9.36 3.20 -16.59
CA TYR A 140 -10.00 4.45 -17.03
C TYR A 140 -11.50 4.27 -17.28
N GLU A 141 -11.93 3.08 -17.75
CA GLU A 141 -13.34 2.77 -18.02
C GLU A 141 -14.14 2.38 -16.76
N GLY A 142 -13.49 1.82 -15.74
CA GLY A 142 -14.15 1.37 -14.52
C GLY A 142 -14.62 2.52 -13.62
N GLN A 143 -13.90 3.64 -13.59
CA GLN A 143 -14.29 4.80 -12.77
C GLN A 143 -15.51 5.55 -13.32
N SER A 144 -15.75 5.54 -14.64
CA SER A 144 -16.97 6.12 -15.22
C SER A 144 -18.22 5.30 -14.91
N LYS A 145 -18.07 4.07 -14.38
CA LYS A 145 -19.17 3.19 -13.96
C LYS A 145 -19.35 3.10 -12.44
N ILE A 146 -18.45 3.66 -11.63
CA ILE A 146 -18.65 3.78 -10.17
C ILE A 146 -19.46 5.06 -9.94
N SER A 147 -20.75 5.01 -10.27
CA SER A 147 -21.72 5.88 -9.59
C SER A 147 -21.74 5.42 -8.12
N VAL A 148 -21.49 6.37 -7.21
CA VAL A 148 -21.55 6.18 -5.77
C VAL A 148 -22.78 5.33 -5.41
N PRO A 149 -22.64 4.17 -4.74
CA PRO A 149 -23.78 3.47 -4.18
C PRO A 149 -24.54 4.42 -3.24
N ASP A 150 -25.87 4.47 -3.33
CA ASP A 150 -26.74 5.40 -2.59
C ASP A 150 -26.61 5.31 -1.05
N ASP A 151 -25.85 4.33 -0.53
CA ASP A 151 -25.69 4.03 0.89
C ASP A 151 -24.77 5.01 1.67
N LEU A 152 -24.29 6.10 1.05
CA LEU A 152 -23.58 7.21 1.72
C LEU A 152 -24.39 8.52 1.76
N ARG A 153 -25.72 8.42 1.82
CA ARG A 153 -26.59 9.49 2.31
C ARG A 153 -27.45 8.95 3.43
N ASN A 154 -26.93 8.96 4.66
CA ASN A 154 -27.68 9.21 5.88
C ASN A 154 -26.75 9.03 7.08
N GLU A 155 -26.24 10.16 7.58
CA GLU A 155 -26.07 10.39 9.01
C GLU A 155 -25.96 11.90 9.20
N LEU A 156 -27.13 12.52 9.36
CA LEU A 156 -27.36 13.80 10.03
C LEU A 156 -28.29 13.50 11.21
#